data_AF-A0A6B3GC93-F1
#
_entry.id   AF-A0A6B3GC93-F1
#
_cell.length_a   1.000
_cell.length_b   1.000
_cell.length_c   1.000
_cell.angle_alpha   90.00
_cell.angle_beta   90.00
_cell.angle_gamma   90.00
#
_symmetry.space_group_name_H-M   'P 1'
#
loop_
_entity.id
_entity.type
_entity.pdbx_description
1 polymer ?
#
loop_
_entity_poly.entity_id
_entity_poly.type
_entity_poly.pdbx_seq_one_letter_code
_entity_poly.pdbx_strand_id
1 'polypeptide(L)'
;AGTTAAERELRGLVESRTRPTWDAVWRGIDLLRELPEGAHVTDRWTRDRWSFTAHRDRLAAGEPPQPRRDDAVTAAQKLATREREQARLDAQEALDDPLVMAGRRLAGEAFAAEVLDVRMTYTESRRPGPRPVLTVRTEDAPHAPAGAKVYRELDGRPQTAEILAPLEAGEDPEAGEDPEAGDDPEAGPGQAPAGDDGAGPGERLLLLRVLDRMGRGREPEDGAVPEKGDRICWTLFEHDQRGGPRLPGPEETPWTHGGPPEPPDALPGPATAPDPVTAEDLL
;
A
#
# COMPACT_ATOMS: atom_id res chain seq x y z
N ALA A 1 35.26 42.73 20.77
CA ALA A 1 36.58 42.08 20.58
C ALA A 1 36.60 41.50 19.16
N GLY A 2 37.58 41.88 18.33
CA GLY A 2 37.65 41.43 16.95
C GLY A 2 38.02 39.94 16.89
N THR A 3 37.31 39.19 16.04
CA THR A 3 37.54 37.78 15.71
C THR A 3 39.02 37.57 15.36
N THR A 4 39.68 36.62 16.01
CA THR A 4 41.12 36.38 15.79
C THR A 4 41.38 35.84 14.38
N ALA A 5 42.62 35.92 13.89
CA ALA A 5 42.98 35.37 12.58
C ALA A 5 42.67 33.86 12.48
N ALA A 6 42.98 33.09 13.52
CA ALA A 6 42.70 31.66 13.60
C ALA A 6 41.19 31.35 13.55
N GLU A 7 40.35 32.16 14.20
CA GLU A 7 38.90 31.98 14.16
C GLU A 7 38.31 32.28 12.77
N ARG A 8 38.87 33.26 12.04
CA ARG A 8 38.47 33.51 10.63
C ARG A 8 38.90 32.37 9.71
N GLU A 9 40.09 31.81 9.91
CA GLU A 9 40.58 30.67 9.15
C GLU A 9 39.73 29.41 9.42
N LEU A 10 39.42 29.12 10.68
CA LEU A 10 38.55 28.01 11.06
C LEU A 10 37.15 28.17 10.47
N ARG A 11 36.56 29.38 10.53
CA ARG A 11 35.25 29.66 9.92
C ARG A 11 35.27 29.42 8.41
N GLY A 12 36.29 29.91 7.71
CA GLY A 12 36.45 29.68 6.27
C GLY A 12 36.62 28.21 5.93
N LEU A 13 37.36 27.45 6.75
CA LEU A 13 37.50 26.01 6.58
C LEU A 13 36.17 25.29 6.78
N VAL A 14 35.44 25.56 7.87
CA VAL A 14 34.13 24.95 8.13
C VAL A 14 33.16 25.28 6.99
N GLU A 15 33.07 26.54 6.59
CA GLU A 15 32.21 26.96 5.47
C GLU A 15 32.58 26.24 4.17
N SER A 16 33.86 26.11 3.84
CA SER A 16 34.29 25.39 2.63
C SER A 16 33.87 23.91 2.62
N ARG A 17 33.69 23.30 3.80
CA ARG A 17 33.28 21.89 3.93
C ARG A 17 31.76 21.73 4.06
N THR A 18 31.04 22.67 4.67
CA THR A 18 29.60 22.55 4.92
C THR A 18 28.75 23.21 3.84
N ARG A 19 29.23 24.30 3.21
CA ARG A 19 28.48 25.07 2.21
C ARG A 19 28.04 24.24 1.00
N PRO A 20 28.87 23.36 0.40
CA PRO A 20 28.43 22.57 -0.76
C PRO A 20 27.27 21.63 -0.43
N THR A 21 27.31 20.97 0.73
CA THR A 21 26.22 20.10 1.19
C THR A 21 24.96 20.90 1.49
N TRP A 22 25.10 22.05 2.17
CA TRP A 22 23.98 22.95 2.44
C TRP A 22 23.30 23.41 1.15
N ASP A 23 24.07 23.89 0.17
CA ASP A 23 23.53 24.33 -1.12
C ASP A 23 22.89 23.17 -1.90
N ALA A 24 23.46 21.95 -1.80
CA ALA A 24 22.86 20.77 -2.40
C ALA A 24 21.52 20.40 -1.78
N VAL A 25 21.37 20.51 -0.45
CA VAL A 25 20.09 20.29 0.24
C VAL A 25 19.04 21.28 -0.23
N TRP A 26 19.37 22.57 -0.31
CA TRP A 26 18.41 23.58 -0.78
C TRP A 26 18.04 23.40 -2.24
N ARG A 27 19.00 23.10 -3.11
CA ARG A 27 18.68 22.71 -4.49
C ARG A 27 17.76 21.50 -4.55
N GLY A 28 17.98 20.50 -3.70
CA GLY A 28 17.10 19.34 -3.59
C GLY A 28 15.68 19.72 -3.17
N ILE A 29 15.53 20.59 -2.16
CA ILE A 29 14.23 21.09 -1.72
C ILE A 29 13.53 21.87 -2.84
N ASP A 30 14.26 22.71 -3.57
CA ASP A 30 13.69 23.47 -4.69
C ASP A 30 13.22 22.55 -5.81
N LEU A 31 13.98 21.50 -6.15
CA LEU A 31 13.55 20.47 -7.11
C LEU A 31 12.31 19.70 -6.62
N LEU A 32 12.25 19.34 -5.33
CA LEU A 32 11.08 18.66 -4.76
C LEU A 32 9.82 19.53 -4.83
N ARG A 33 9.96 20.85 -4.74
CA ARG A 33 8.83 21.80 -4.87
C ARG A 33 8.31 21.94 -6.30
N GLU A 34 9.10 21.55 -7.30
CA GLU A 34 8.67 21.54 -8.71
C GLU A 34 7.85 20.29 -9.06
N LEU A 35 7.87 19.25 -8.22
CA LEU A 35 7.08 18.05 -8.44
C LEU A 35 5.59 18.32 -8.24
N PRO A 36 4.72 17.65 -9.03
CA PRO A 36 3.29 17.70 -8.80
C PRO A 36 2.94 17.14 -7.42
N GLU A 37 1.93 17.72 -6.79
CA GLU A 37 1.39 17.20 -5.53
C GLU A 37 0.81 15.79 -5.76
N GLY A 38 1.12 14.86 -4.86
CA GLY A 38 0.57 13.50 -4.89
C GLY A 38 -0.96 13.50 -4.74
N ALA A 39 -1.63 12.58 -5.43
CA ALA A 39 -3.09 12.54 -5.49
C ALA A 39 -3.73 12.40 -4.09
N HIS A 40 -3.06 11.69 -3.17
CA HIS A 40 -3.56 11.43 -1.83
C HIS A 40 -3.18 12.49 -0.78
N VAL A 41 -2.40 13.52 -1.12
CA VAL A 41 -1.94 14.54 -0.16
C VAL A 41 -3.10 15.34 0.43
N THR A 42 -4.04 15.77 -0.41
CA THR A 42 -5.22 16.54 0.04
C THR A 42 -6.10 15.75 1.01
N ASP A 43 -6.29 14.45 0.78
CA ASP A 43 -7.08 13.58 1.65
C ASP A 43 -6.37 13.32 2.98
N ARG A 44 -5.04 13.11 2.96
CA ARG A 44 -4.22 13.00 4.19
C ARG A 44 -4.31 14.27 5.03
N TRP A 45 -4.12 15.43 4.40
CA TRP A 45 -4.25 16.73 5.07
C TRP A 45 -5.63 16.94 5.68
N THR A 46 -6.68 16.55 4.95
CA THR A 46 -8.05 16.62 5.47
C THR A 46 -8.22 15.72 6.69
N ARG A 47 -7.71 14.49 6.66
CA ARG A 47 -7.74 13.58 7.82
C ARG A 47 -6.99 14.14 9.02
N ASP A 48 -5.82 14.75 8.83
CA ASP A 48 -5.04 15.36 9.91
C ASP A 48 -5.79 16.51 10.56
N ARG A 49 -6.44 17.37 9.75
CA ARG A 49 -7.31 18.43 10.25
C ARG A 49 -8.47 17.88 11.07
N TRP A 50 -9.07 16.76 10.64
CA TRP A 50 -10.16 16.12 11.37
C TRP A 50 -9.67 15.50 12.68
N SER A 51 -8.50 14.85 12.67
CA SER A 51 -7.84 14.30 13.85
C SER A 51 -7.56 15.38 14.89
N PHE A 52 -6.99 16.51 14.45
CA PHE A 52 -6.73 17.67 15.29
C PHE A 52 -8.02 18.27 15.85
N THR A 53 -9.03 18.49 15.00
CA THR A 53 -10.33 19.04 15.42
C THR A 53 -11.01 18.14 16.45
N ALA A 54 -11.02 16.83 16.22
CA ALA A 54 -11.58 15.86 17.15
C ALA A 54 -10.81 15.80 18.48
N HIS A 55 -9.49 16.05 18.47
CA HIS A 55 -8.71 16.17 19.70
C HIS A 55 -9.10 17.43 20.48
N ARG A 56 -9.11 18.59 19.83
CA ARG A 56 -9.50 19.88 20.41
C ARG A 56 -10.91 19.84 21.01
N ASP A 57 -11.87 19.31 20.26
CA ASP A 57 -13.27 19.24 20.70
C ASP A 57 -13.43 18.37 21.96
N ARG A 58 -12.61 17.32 22.09
CA ARG A 58 -12.58 16.44 23.26
C ARG A 58 -12.06 17.16 24.51
N LEU A 59 -11.00 17.94 24.36
CA LEU A 59 -10.47 18.78 25.44
C LEU A 59 -11.46 19.88 25.84
N ALA A 60 -12.10 20.52 24.85
CA ALA A 60 -13.14 21.51 25.10
C ALA A 60 -14.36 20.92 25.83
N ALA A 61 -14.66 19.64 25.62
CA ALA A 61 -15.70 18.91 26.34
C ALA A 61 -15.31 18.55 27.79
N GLY A 62 -14.09 18.87 28.23
CA GLY A 62 -13.59 18.61 29.58
C GLY A 62 -12.98 17.22 29.75
N GLU A 63 -12.70 16.50 28.67
CA GLU A 63 -11.90 15.28 28.76
C GLU A 63 -10.44 15.66 29.12
N PRO A 64 -9.80 14.94 30.05
CA PRO A 64 -8.42 15.23 30.40
C PRO A 64 -7.50 15.07 29.18
N PRO A 65 -6.44 15.88 29.07
CA PRO A 65 -5.41 15.70 28.04
C PRO A 65 -4.66 14.39 28.26
N GLN A 66 -3.85 14.02 27.27
CA GLN A 66 -3.15 12.74 27.28
C GLN A 66 -2.31 12.59 28.57
N PRO A 67 -2.42 11.46 29.27
CA PRO A 67 -1.62 11.23 30.45
C PRO A 67 -0.14 11.10 30.07
N ARG A 68 0.76 11.44 31.01
CA ARG A 68 2.21 11.29 30.81
C ARG A 68 2.64 9.86 30.53
N ARG A 69 1.87 8.88 31.02
CA ARG A 69 2.01 7.46 30.71
C ARG A 69 0.64 6.91 30.38
N ASP A 70 0.53 6.33 29.19
CA ASP A 70 -0.64 5.56 28.81
C ASP A 70 -0.65 4.22 29.56
N ASP A 71 -1.84 3.74 29.94
CA ASP A 71 -2.00 2.34 30.35
C ASP A 71 -1.74 1.40 29.15
N ALA A 72 -1.55 0.12 29.43
CA ALA A 72 -1.15 -0.86 28.41
C ALA A 72 -2.16 -0.96 27.24
N VAL A 73 -3.46 -0.87 27.52
CA VAL A 73 -4.51 -0.95 26.49
C VAL A 73 -4.51 0.32 25.64
N THR A 74 -4.48 1.49 26.27
CA THR A 74 -4.40 2.78 25.55
C THR A 74 -3.14 2.86 24.69
N ALA A 75 -1.99 2.44 25.23
CA ALA A 75 -0.72 2.42 24.50
C ALA A 75 -0.79 1.48 23.28
N ALA A 76 -1.33 0.28 23.45
CA ALA A 76 -1.51 -0.69 22.37
C ALA A 76 -2.49 -0.18 21.29
N GLN A 77 -3.57 0.49 21.67
CA GLN A 77 -4.51 1.11 20.73
C GLN A 77 -3.87 2.24 19.93
N LYS A 78 -3.07 3.10 20.58
CA LYS A 78 -2.31 4.16 19.91
C LYS A 78 -1.26 3.59 18.97
N LEU A 79 -0.54 2.55 19.38
CA LEU A 79 0.44 1.86 18.55
C LEU A 79 -0.24 1.24 17.32
N ALA A 80 -1.29 0.45 17.50
CA ALA A 80 -2.05 -0.14 16.41
C ALA A 80 -2.60 0.92 15.45
N THR A 81 -2.97 2.11 15.96
CA THR A 81 -3.39 3.24 15.12
C THR A 81 -2.24 3.78 14.28
N ARG A 82 -1.06 4.00 14.88
CA ARG A 82 0.13 4.45 14.15
C ARG A 82 0.59 3.45 13.10
N GLU A 83 0.53 2.15 13.40
CA GLU A 83 0.88 1.10 12.44
C GLU A 83 -0.06 1.12 11.21
N ARG A 84 -1.37 1.33 11.43
CA ARG A 84 -2.33 1.47 10.33
C ARG A 84 -2.10 2.73 9.51
N GLU A 85 -1.86 3.86 10.16
CA GLU A 85 -1.59 5.11 9.43
C GLU A 85 -0.25 5.04 8.68
N GLN A 86 0.77 4.39 9.23
CA GLN A 86 2.03 4.11 8.52
C GLN A 86 1.79 3.21 7.30
N ALA A 87 1.06 2.11 7.46
CA ALA A 87 0.77 1.22 6.33
C ALA A 87 -0.05 1.92 5.23
N ARG A 88 -1.00 2.78 5.61
CA ARG A 88 -1.76 3.60 4.67
C ARG A 88 -0.84 4.61 3.95
N LEU A 89 0.05 5.27 4.67
CA LEU A 89 1.03 6.20 4.11
C LEU A 89 1.90 5.47 3.08
N ASP A 90 2.50 4.34 3.45
CA ASP A 90 3.38 3.56 2.58
C ASP A 90 2.64 3.08 1.30
N ALA A 91 1.37 2.71 1.43
CA ALA A 91 0.54 2.32 0.29
C ALA A 91 0.24 3.51 -0.63
N GLN A 92 -0.15 4.66 -0.07
CA GLN A 92 -0.46 5.87 -0.83
C GLN A 92 0.78 6.46 -1.51
N GLU A 93 1.95 6.43 -0.86
CA GLU A 93 3.21 6.83 -1.49
C GLU A 93 3.56 5.95 -2.69
N ALA A 94 3.30 4.65 -2.61
CA ALA A 94 3.48 3.76 -3.75
C ALA A 94 2.51 4.11 -4.90
N LEU A 95 1.26 4.45 -4.60
CA LEU A 95 0.27 4.83 -5.62
C LEU A 95 0.57 6.20 -6.25
N ASP A 96 1.07 7.15 -5.45
CA ASP A 96 1.37 8.52 -5.89
C ASP A 96 2.69 8.62 -6.67
N ASP A 97 3.69 7.78 -6.37
CA ASP A 97 5.03 7.84 -6.98
C ASP A 97 5.38 6.57 -7.80
N PRO A 98 5.53 6.68 -9.13
CA PRO A 98 5.91 5.57 -9.99
C PRO A 98 7.23 4.88 -9.62
N LEU A 99 8.20 5.59 -9.05
CA LEU A 99 9.48 5.02 -8.62
C LEU A 99 9.33 4.19 -7.35
N VAL A 100 8.47 4.63 -6.41
CA VAL A 100 8.12 3.83 -5.23
C VAL A 100 7.37 2.58 -5.67
N MET A 101 6.40 2.70 -6.59
CA MET A 101 5.71 1.55 -7.17
C MET A 101 6.65 0.58 -7.88
N ALA A 102 7.63 1.08 -8.64
CA ALA A 102 8.62 0.23 -9.30
C ALA A 102 9.42 -0.61 -8.30
N GLY A 103 9.80 -0.03 -7.15
CA GLY A 103 10.43 -0.77 -6.06
C GLY A 103 9.53 -1.90 -5.51
N ARG A 104 8.23 -1.63 -5.33
CA ARG A 104 7.24 -2.63 -4.89
C ARG A 104 7.06 -3.75 -5.92
N ARG A 105 7.08 -3.43 -7.22
CA ARG A 105 7.03 -4.42 -8.31
C ARG A 105 8.24 -5.34 -8.31
N LEU A 106 9.45 -4.78 -8.17
CA LEU A 106 10.69 -5.55 -8.08
C LEU A 106 10.75 -6.45 -6.84
N ALA A 107 10.15 -6.02 -5.72
CA ALA A 107 10.02 -6.82 -4.51
C ALA A 107 8.96 -7.94 -4.62
N GLY A 108 8.20 -7.98 -5.72
CA GLY A 108 7.09 -8.90 -5.89
C GLY A 108 5.85 -8.54 -5.07
N GLU A 109 5.75 -7.31 -4.57
CA GLU A 109 4.63 -6.79 -3.76
C GLU A 109 3.55 -6.08 -4.61
N ALA A 110 3.84 -5.85 -5.88
CA ALA A 110 2.93 -5.30 -6.88
C ALA A 110 3.28 -5.86 -8.28
N PHE A 111 2.40 -5.69 -9.25
CA PHE A 111 2.65 -6.04 -10.64
C PHE A 111 1.79 -5.22 -11.60
N ALA A 112 2.35 -4.88 -12.75
CA ALA A 112 1.63 -4.34 -13.88
C ALA A 112 1.16 -5.49 -14.78
N ALA A 113 -0.10 -5.45 -15.21
CA ALA A 113 -0.67 -6.47 -16.07
C ALA A 113 -1.54 -5.87 -17.17
N GLU A 114 -1.51 -6.51 -18.34
CA GLU A 114 -2.40 -6.23 -19.46
C GLU A 114 -3.56 -7.22 -19.47
N VAL A 115 -4.78 -6.74 -19.62
CA VAL A 115 -5.98 -7.57 -19.67
C VAL A 115 -6.15 -8.18 -21.06
N LEU A 116 -6.07 -9.49 -21.18
CA LEU A 116 -6.21 -10.22 -22.45
C LEU A 116 -7.66 -10.65 -22.73
N ASP A 117 -8.39 -11.04 -21.70
CA ASP A 117 -9.78 -11.50 -21.78
C ASP A 117 -10.54 -11.20 -20.49
N VAL A 118 -11.85 -10.99 -20.61
CA VAL A 118 -12.75 -10.68 -19.50
C VAL A 118 -13.98 -11.57 -19.62
N ARG A 119 -14.09 -12.52 -18.70
CA ARG A 119 -15.23 -13.45 -18.63
C ARG A 119 -16.14 -13.06 -17.49
N MET A 120 -17.35 -12.61 -17.83
CA MET A 120 -18.38 -12.34 -16.82
C MET A 120 -18.80 -13.64 -16.14
N THR A 121 -18.58 -13.72 -14.82
CA THR A 121 -19.14 -14.78 -13.97
C THR A 121 -19.96 -14.17 -12.85
N TYR A 122 -20.72 -14.99 -12.12
CA TYR A 122 -21.64 -14.51 -11.09
C TYR A 122 -21.54 -15.39 -9.84
N THR A 123 -21.81 -14.82 -8.68
CA THR A 123 -21.91 -15.60 -7.43
C THR A 123 -23.08 -16.57 -7.49
N GLU A 124 -22.90 -17.77 -6.94
CA GLU A 124 -23.98 -18.74 -6.73
C GLU A 124 -24.85 -18.31 -5.54
N SER A 125 -25.85 -17.46 -5.79
CA SER A 125 -26.78 -17.02 -4.75
C SER A 125 -28.17 -16.70 -5.34
N ARG A 126 -29.17 -16.53 -4.47
CA ARG A 126 -30.54 -16.15 -4.88
C ARG A 126 -30.58 -14.79 -5.62
N ARG A 127 -29.59 -13.92 -5.39
CA ARG A 127 -29.39 -12.65 -6.09
C ARG A 127 -27.95 -12.60 -6.58
N PRO A 128 -27.66 -13.19 -7.75
CA PRO A 128 -26.29 -13.30 -8.25
C PRO A 128 -25.64 -11.93 -8.42
N GLY A 129 -24.52 -11.69 -7.73
CA GLY A 129 -23.67 -10.53 -7.95
C GLY A 129 -22.58 -10.83 -8.98
N PRO A 130 -22.13 -9.84 -9.77
CA PRO A 130 -21.07 -10.02 -10.75
C PRO A 130 -19.73 -10.39 -10.09
N ARG A 131 -18.97 -11.28 -10.73
CA ARG A 131 -17.64 -11.80 -10.38
C ARG A 131 -16.81 -12.03 -11.65
N PRO A 132 -16.50 -11.01 -12.45
CA PRO A 132 -15.74 -11.19 -13.68
C PRO A 132 -14.38 -11.81 -13.38
N VAL A 133 -13.97 -12.73 -14.25
CA VAL A 133 -12.65 -13.34 -14.25
C VAL A 133 -11.86 -12.75 -15.42
N LEU A 134 -10.76 -12.10 -15.08
CA LEU A 134 -9.82 -11.49 -16.00
C LEU A 134 -8.71 -12.50 -16.30
N THR A 135 -8.36 -12.65 -17.56
CA THR A 135 -7.09 -13.27 -17.97
C THR A 135 -6.12 -12.13 -18.22
N VAL A 136 -5.04 -12.06 -17.47
CA VAL A 136 -4.07 -10.96 -17.56
C VAL A 136 -2.67 -11.50 -17.84
N ARG A 137 -1.89 -10.73 -18.61
CA ARG A 137 -0.47 -10.97 -18.88
C ARG A 137 0.38 -10.01 -18.05
N THR A 138 1.44 -10.51 -17.43
CA THR A 138 2.40 -9.69 -16.69
C THR A 138 3.83 -10.13 -16.97
N GLU A 139 4.75 -9.18 -16.97
CA GLU A 139 6.21 -9.41 -17.02
C GLU A 139 6.82 -9.44 -15.61
N ASP A 140 6.04 -9.08 -14.58
CA ASP A 140 6.52 -9.06 -13.20
C ASP A 140 6.42 -10.45 -12.55
N ALA A 141 7.13 -10.63 -11.43
CA ALA A 141 7.12 -11.87 -10.64
C ALA A 141 6.46 -11.64 -9.26
N PRO A 142 5.14 -11.41 -9.19
CA PRO A 142 4.48 -11.14 -7.92
C PRO A 142 4.51 -12.36 -6.98
N HIS A 143 4.74 -12.11 -5.69
CA HIS A 143 4.70 -13.13 -4.63
C HIS A 143 3.25 -13.44 -4.23
N ALA A 144 2.47 -13.91 -5.19
CA ALA A 144 1.02 -13.98 -5.07
C ALA A 144 0.50 -15.40 -5.34
N PRO A 145 0.32 -16.22 -4.28
CA PRO A 145 -0.23 -17.57 -4.44
C PRO A 145 -1.70 -17.54 -4.88
N ALA A 146 -2.21 -18.68 -5.35
CA ALA A 146 -3.64 -18.85 -5.57
C ALA A 146 -4.43 -18.56 -4.28
N GLY A 147 -5.52 -17.81 -4.40
CA GLY A 147 -6.33 -17.28 -3.30
C GLY A 147 -5.83 -15.95 -2.72
N ALA A 148 -4.66 -15.45 -3.14
CA ALA A 148 -4.17 -14.15 -2.69
C ALA A 148 -5.08 -13.02 -3.17
N LYS A 149 -5.27 -12.02 -2.30
CA LYS A 149 -5.98 -10.78 -2.65
C LYS A 149 -5.02 -9.80 -3.28
N VAL A 150 -5.47 -9.17 -4.34
CA VAL A 150 -4.79 -8.07 -5.02
C VAL A 150 -5.73 -6.87 -5.11
N TYR A 151 -5.16 -5.69 -5.15
CA TYR A 151 -5.89 -4.43 -5.10
C TYR A 151 -5.48 -3.56 -6.27
N ARG A 152 -6.44 -2.90 -6.91
CA ARG A 152 -6.16 -1.82 -7.86
C ARG A 152 -6.87 -0.56 -7.42
N GLU A 153 -6.36 0.58 -7.84
CA GLU A 153 -7.03 1.85 -7.63
C GLU A 153 -8.13 2.04 -8.68
N LEU A 154 -9.34 2.37 -8.22
CA LEU A 154 -10.52 2.65 -9.03
C LEU A 154 -11.22 3.89 -8.44
N ASP A 155 -11.17 5.01 -9.16
CA ASP A 155 -11.77 6.29 -8.75
C ASP A 155 -11.42 6.69 -7.30
N GLY A 156 -10.13 6.60 -6.94
CA GLY A 156 -9.62 6.91 -5.60
C GLY A 156 -10.04 5.90 -4.51
N ARG A 157 -10.49 4.71 -4.91
CA ARG A 157 -10.88 3.64 -3.98
C ARG A 157 -10.22 2.31 -4.36
N PRO A 158 -9.82 1.49 -3.38
CA PRO A 158 -9.35 0.15 -3.69
C PRO A 158 -10.51 -0.70 -4.21
N GLN A 159 -10.27 -1.37 -5.33
CA GLN A 159 -11.05 -2.51 -5.81
C GLN A 159 -10.25 -3.80 -5.59
N THR A 160 -10.91 -4.79 -5.00
CA THR A 160 -10.31 -6.07 -4.66
C THR A 160 -10.51 -7.09 -5.77
N ALA A 161 -9.47 -7.83 -6.10
CA ALA A 161 -9.55 -9.08 -6.86
C ALA A 161 -8.82 -10.22 -6.13
N GLU A 162 -9.10 -11.45 -6.55
CA GLU A 162 -8.51 -12.69 -6.03
C GLU A 162 -7.78 -13.43 -7.16
N ILE A 163 -6.58 -13.92 -6.90
CA ILE A 163 -5.85 -14.77 -7.84
C ILE A 163 -6.43 -16.18 -7.82
N LEU A 164 -6.88 -16.70 -8.96
CA LEU A 164 -7.46 -18.04 -9.04
C LEU A 164 -6.43 -19.13 -9.32
N ALA A 165 -5.49 -18.84 -10.23
CA ALA A 165 -4.38 -19.71 -10.56
C ALA A 165 -3.29 -18.86 -11.24
N PRO A 166 -2.01 -19.01 -10.86
CA PRO A 166 -0.94 -18.73 -11.78
C PRO A 166 -1.03 -19.77 -12.91
N LEU A 167 -1.19 -19.31 -14.15
CA LEU A 167 -0.88 -20.17 -15.28
C LEU A 167 0.64 -20.12 -15.39
N GLU A 168 1.30 -21.14 -14.86
CA GLU A 168 2.74 -21.29 -15.05
C GLU A 168 3.00 -21.31 -16.56
N ALA A 169 3.70 -20.28 -17.05
CA ALA A 169 4.31 -20.33 -18.36
C ALA A 169 5.27 -21.53 -18.31
N GLY A 170 5.05 -22.49 -19.21
CA GLY A 170 5.61 -23.83 -19.13
C GLY A 170 7.08 -23.83 -18.71
N GLU A 171 7.39 -24.69 -17.74
CA GLU A 171 8.75 -25.17 -17.58
C GLU A 171 9.20 -25.66 -18.97
N ASP A 172 10.23 -25.02 -19.53
CA ASP A 172 10.92 -25.54 -20.71
C ASP A 172 11.30 -26.99 -20.40
N PRO A 173 10.79 -28.00 -21.14
CA PRO A 173 11.31 -29.34 -21.00
C PRO A 173 12.77 -29.26 -21.44
N GLU A 174 13.68 -29.55 -20.52
CA GLU A 174 15.11 -29.63 -20.78
C GLU A 174 15.36 -30.33 -22.13
N ALA A 175 16.15 -29.66 -22.97
CA ALA A 175 16.56 -30.11 -24.28
C ALA A 175 17.13 -31.54 -24.19
N GLY A 176 16.29 -32.52 -24.53
CA GLY A 176 16.70 -33.87 -24.84
C GLY A 176 17.50 -33.84 -26.14
N GLU A 177 18.69 -34.42 -26.07
CA GLU A 177 19.69 -34.56 -27.13
C GLU A 177 19.08 -35.01 -28.48
N ASP A 178 19.59 -34.39 -29.55
CA ASP A 178 19.28 -34.64 -30.96
C ASP A 178 19.20 -36.13 -31.35
N PRO A 179 18.26 -36.51 -32.23
CA PRO A 179 18.50 -37.56 -33.19
C PRO A 179 18.53 -37.03 -34.62
N GLU A 180 19.48 -37.59 -35.36
CA GLU A 180 19.90 -37.22 -36.71
C GLU A 180 18.80 -37.20 -37.78
N ALA A 181 19.05 -36.31 -38.74
CA ALA A 181 18.43 -36.10 -40.04
C ALA A 181 17.89 -37.34 -40.79
N GLY A 182 16.71 -37.17 -41.39
CA GLY A 182 16.19 -38.00 -42.46
C GLY A 182 15.26 -37.18 -43.37
N ASP A 183 15.68 -37.05 -44.63
CA ASP A 183 15.06 -36.34 -45.75
C ASP A 183 13.76 -37.02 -46.24
N ASP A 184 12.71 -36.26 -46.56
CA ASP A 184 12.01 -36.27 -47.86
C ASP A 184 10.73 -35.38 -47.87
N PRO A 185 10.36 -34.72 -49.00
CA PRO A 185 9.23 -33.79 -49.08
C PRO A 185 8.01 -34.36 -49.84
N GLU A 186 6.79 -33.95 -49.43
CA GLU A 186 5.63 -33.53 -50.27
C GLU A 186 4.30 -33.66 -49.51
N ALA A 187 3.51 -32.57 -49.45
CA ALA A 187 2.07 -32.51 -49.80
C ALA A 187 1.31 -31.35 -49.13
N GLY A 188 0.80 -30.42 -49.96
CA GLY A 188 -0.58 -29.90 -49.94
C GLY A 188 -1.04 -28.90 -48.86
N PRO A 189 -1.92 -27.93 -49.18
CA PRO A 189 -2.03 -26.67 -48.45
C PRO A 189 -3.22 -26.61 -47.47
N GLY A 190 -3.05 -25.90 -46.37
CA GLY A 190 -4.16 -25.41 -45.57
C GLY A 190 -3.81 -25.20 -44.11
N GLN A 191 -3.53 -23.96 -43.70
CA GLN A 191 -3.64 -23.59 -42.30
C GLN A 191 -4.13 -22.14 -42.15
N ALA A 192 -5.18 -22.01 -41.35
CA ALA A 192 -5.72 -20.79 -40.77
C ALA A 192 -4.61 -19.95 -40.08
N PRO A 193 -4.81 -18.64 -39.87
CA PRO A 193 -3.81 -17.81 -39.20
C PRO A 193 -3.66 -18.28 -37.74
N ALA A 194 -2.53 -18.91 -37.44
CA ALA A 194 -2.04 -19.07 -36.08
C ALA A 194 -1.56 -17.68 -35.61
N GLY A 195 -2.35 -17.04 -34.77
CA GLY A 195 -1.85 -15.99 -33.88
C GLY A 195 -1.02 -16.69 -32.81
N ASP A 196 0.25 -16.90 -33.11
CA ASP A 196 1.28 -17.25 -32.14
C ASP A 196 1.67 -15.96 -31.42
N ASP A 197 0.85 -15.54 -30.46
CA ASP A 197 1.25 -14.54 -29.47
C ASP A 197 2.11 -15.27 -28.41
N GLY A 198 3.29 -15.72 -28.85
CA GLY A 198 4.26 -16.42 -28.03
C GLY A 198 4.69 -15.53 -26.87
N ALA A 199 4.35 -15.95 -25.66
CA ALA A 199 4.80 -15.35 -24.42
C ALA A 199 6.35 -15.37 -24.40
N GLY A 200 6.98 -14.18 -24.35
CA GLY A 200 8.43 -14.10 -24.22
C GLY A 200 8.92 -14.75 -22.92
N PRO A 201 10.20 -15.17 -22.84
CA PRO A 201 10.74 -15.76 -21.62
C PRO A 201 10.60 -14.78 -20.44
N GLY A 202 9.74 -15.11 -19.48
CA GLY A 202 9.41 -14.29 -18.31
C GLY A 202 7.98 -13.73 -18.28
N GLU A 203 7.23 -13.82 -19.38
CA GLU A 203 5.80 -13.46 -19.39
C GLU A 203 4.96 -14.52 -18.69
N ARG A 204 4.06 -14.08 -17.80
CA ARG A 204 3.20 -14.94 -16.98
C ARG A 204 1.75 -14.60 -17.23
N LEU A 205 0.90 -15.62 -17.25
CA LEU A 205 -0.54 -15.46 -17.31
C LEU A 205 -1.15 -15.65 -15.91
N LEU A 206 -2.02 -14.72 -15.50
CA LEU A 206 -2.73 -14.79 -14.23
C LEU A 206 -4.23 -14.72 -14.47
N LEU A 207 -4.99 -15.50 -13.68
CA LEU A 207 -6.44 -15.39 -13.62
C LEU A 207 -6.85 -14.61 -12.37
N LEU A 208 -7.49 -13.45 -12.56
CA LEU A 208 -7.94 -12.58 -11.47
C LEU A 208 -9.47 -12.52 -11.42
N ARG A 209 -10.08 -12.77 -10.27
CA ARG A 209 -11.51 -12.59 -10.06
C ARG A 209 -11.79 -11.29 -9.32
N VAL A 210 -12.49 -10.35 -9.94
CA VAL A 210 -12.90 -9.11 -9.26
C VAL A 210 -14.02 -9.40 -8.25
N LEU A 211 -13.90 -8.86 -7.04
CA LEU A 211 -14.76 -9.22 -5.91
C LEU A 211 -15.76 -8.14 -5.53
N ASP A 212 -15.40 -6.86 -5.67
CA ASP A 212 -16.17 -5.72 -5.18
C ASP A 212 -16.18 -4.53 -6.16
N ARG A 213 -16.83 -3.43 -5.74
CA ARG A 213 -16.91 -2.16 -6.48
C ARG A 213 -17.50 -2.25 -7.90
N MET A 214 -18.50 -3.10 -8.11
CA MET A 214 -19.21 -3.28 -9.38
C MET A 214 -20.69 -2.87 -9.29
N GLY A 215 -21.02 -1.93 -8.42
CA GLY A 215 -22.42 -1.57 -8.13
C GLY A 215 -23.20 -2.66 -7.37
N ARG A 216 -24.52 -2.43 -7.25
CA ARG A 216 -25.47 -3.34 -6.56
C ARG A 216 -26.30 -4.19 -7.52
N GLY A 217 -26.15 -3.93 -8.83
CA GLY A 217 -26.89 -4.58 -9.90
C GLY A 217 -26.28 -5.92 -10.30
N ARG A 218 -26.98 -6.60 -11.21
CA ARG A 218 -26.43 -7.78 -11.91
C ARG A 218 -25.40 -7.36 -12.97
N GLU A 219 -25.65 -6.24 -13.63
CA GLU A 219 -24.72 -5.62 -14.55
C GLU A 219 -23.79 -4.70 -13.76
N PRO A 220 -22.46 -4.80 -13.95
CA PRO A 220 -21.52 -3.91 -13.31
C PRO A 220 -21.72 -2.47 -13.80
N GLU A 221 -21.40 -1.51 -12.94
CA GLU A 221 -21.34 -0.09 -13.33
C GLU A 221 -20.23 0.14 -14.37
N ASP A 222 -20.44 1.09 -15.27
CA ASP A 222 -19.47 1.44 -16.32
C ASP A 222 -18.11 1.79 -15.70
N GLY A 223 -17.02 1.24 -16.26
CA GLY A 223 -15.66 1.42 -15.75
C GLY A 223 -15.27 0.54 -14.54
N ALA A 224 -16.24 -0.14 -13.90
CA ALA A 224 -15.94 -0.98 -12.74
C ALA A 224 -15.17 -2.26 -13.07
N VAL A 225 -15.30 -2.75 -14.30
CA VAL A 225 -14.62 -3.95 -14.81
C VAL A 225 -13.66 -3.51 -15.90
N PRO A 226 -12.39 -3.95 -15.88
CA PRO A 226 -11.46 -3.69 -16.97
C PRO A 226 -11.97 -4.15 -18.32
N GLU A 227 -11.50 -3.52 -19.38
CA GLU A 227 -11.68 -3.96 -20.75
C GLU A 227 -10.42 -4.68 -21.26
N LYS A 228 -10.57 -5.45 -22.34
CA LYS A 228 -9.45 -6.07 -23.03
C LYS A 228 -8.50 -4.99 -23.57
N GLY A 229 -7.21 -5.13 -23.28
CA GLY A 229 -6.14 -4.18 -23.62
C GLY A 229 -5.78 -3.21 -22.49
N ASP A 230 -6.57 -3.14 -21.42
CA ASP A 230 -6.27 -2.27 -20.29
C ASP A 230 -4.98 -2.68 -19.59
N ARG A 231 -4.14 -1.70 -19.26
CA ARG A 231 -2.94 -1.87 -18.43
C ARG A 231 -3.24 -1.41 -17.02
N ILE A 232 -3.17 -2.35 -16.08
CA ILE A 232 -3.55 -2.13 -14.68
C ILE A 232 -2.37 -2.49 -13.78
N CYS A 233 -2.11 -1.63 -12.81
CA CYS A 233 -1.23 -1.95 -11.70
C CYS A 233 -2.05 -2.56 -10.56
N TRP A 234 -1.65 -3.75 -10.13
CA TRP A 234 -2.20 -4.48 -9.00
C TRP A 234 -1.18 -4.50 -7.86
N THR A 235 -1.64 -4.35 -6.63
CA THR A 235 -0.82 -4.42 -5.40
C THR A 235 -1.26 -5.60 -4.54
N LEU A 236 -0.34 -6.22 -3.81
CA LEU A 236 -0.63 -7.27 -2.83
C LEU A 236 -0.93 -6.70 -1.43
N PHE A 237 -0.67 -5.42 -1.23
CA PHE A 237 -1.04 -4.68 -0.03
C PHE A 237 -2.35 -3.90 -0.25
N GLU A 238 -3.15 -3.80 0.81
CA GLU A 238 -4.39 -3.03 0.84
C GLU A 238 -4.08 -1.53 0.88
N HIS A 239 -4.83 -0.72 0.13
CA HIS A 239 -4.64 0.75 0.09
C HIS A 239 -5.19 1.44 1.35
N ASP A 240 -6.09 0.76 2.06
CA ASP A 240 -6.63 1.22 3.33
C ASP A 240 -6.80 0.05 4.31
N GLN A 241 -5.76 -0.24 5.09
CA GLN A 241 -5.79 -1.35 6.04
C GLN A 241 -6.94 -1.21 7.04
N ARG A 242 -7.82 -2.22 7.07
CA ARG A 242 -8.87 -2.30 8.08
C ARG A 242 -8.28 -2.66 9.45
N GLY A 243 -8.86 -2.06 10.49
CA GLY A 243 -8.49 -2.33 11.87
C GLY A 243 -8.63 -3.80 12.25
N GLY A 244 -7.65 -4.29 13.01
CA GLY A 244 -7.70 -5.61 13.64
C GLY A 244 -8.78 -5.72 14.72
N PRO A 245 -8.90 -6.91 15.36
CA PRO A 245 -9.86 -7.14 16.43
C PRO A 245 -9.75 -6.08 17.54
N ARG A 246 -10.87 -5.74 18.17
CA ARG A 246 -10.88 -4.84 19.32
C ARG A 246 -10.05 -5.46 20.45
N LEU A 247 -9.15 -4.67 21.01
CA LEU A 247 -8.37 -5.07 22.19
C LEU A 247 -9.29 -5.23 23.41
N PRO A 248 -8.98 -6.17 24.33
CA PRO A 248 -9.75 -6.38 25.56
C PRO A 248 -9.71 -5.15 26.47
N GLY A 249 -10.68 -5.05 27.38
CA GLY A 249 -10.67 -4.01 28.41
C GLY A 249 -9.45 -4.12 29.34
N PRO A 250 -9.03 -3.03 30.01
CA PRO A 250 -7.96 -3.08 31.02
C PRO A 250 -8.19 -4.14 32.11
N GLU A 251 -9.44 -4.31 32.55
CA GLU A 251 -9.88 -5.30 33.53
C GLU A 251 -9.80 -6.76 33.01
N GLU A 252 -9.82 -6.93 31.69
CA GLU A 252 -9.68 -8.21 31.00
C GLU A 252 -8.23 -8.48 30.57
N THR A 253 -7.32 -7.51 30.78
CA THR A 253 -5.91 -7.63 30.42
C THR A 253 -5.17 -8.44 31.49
N PRO A 254 -4.46 -9.53 31.13
CA PRO A 254 -3.69 -10.30 32.11
C PRO A 254 -2.71 -9.42 32.88
N TRP A 255 -2.54 -9.69 34.18
CA TRP A 255 -1.64 -8.94 35.07
C TRP A 255 -0.19 -8.85 34.58
N THR A 256 0.22 -9.79 33.72
CA THR A 256 1.55 -9.81 33.08
C THR A 256 1.73 -8.74 32.01
N HIS A 257 0.65 -8.13 31.51
CA HIS A 257 0.65 -7.09 30.49
C HIS A 257 0.15 -5.74 31.01
N GLY A 258 -0.76 -5.75 32.01
CA GLY A 258 -1.32 -4.53 32.63
C GLY A 258 -0.55 -4.00 33.85
N GLY A 259 0.40 -4.77 34.38
CA GLY A 259 1.02 -4.49 35.69
C GLY A 259 0.11 -4.89 36.86
N PRO A 260 0.59 -4.79 38.12
CA PRO A 260 -0.24 -5.07 39.29
C PRO A 260 -1.42 -4.09 39.36
N PRO A 261 -2.65 -4.55 39.66
CA PRO A 261 -3.78 -3.65 39.83
C PRO A 261 -3.48 -2.65 40.96
N GLU A 262 -3.68 -1.37 40.70
CA GLU A 262 -3.58 -0.35 41.76
C GLU A 262 -4.74 -0.54 42.76
N PRO A 263 -4.48 -0.37 44.08
CA PRO A 263 -5.54 -0.44 45.07
C PRO A 263 -6.64 0.60 44.79
N PRO A 264 -7.91 0.33 45.14
CA PRO A 264 -9.04 1.19 44.81
C PRO A 264 -8.95 2.62 45.38
N ASP A 265 -8.12 2.82 46.41
CA ASP A 265 -7.87 4.13 47.05
C ASP A 265 -6.50 4.73 46.68
N ALA A 266 -5.81 4.18 45.68
CA ALA A 266 -4.56 4.74 45.19
C ALA A 266 -4.84 6.08 44.51
N LEU A 267 -4.28 7.17 45.05
CA LEU A 267 -4.20 8.44 44.34
C LEU A 267 -3.42 8.19 43.04
N PRO A 268 -3.89 8.67 41.87
CA PRO A 268 -3.13 8.55 40.64
C PRO A 268 -1.72 9.10 40.89
N GLY A 269 -0.71 8.25 40.71
CA GLY A 269 0.67 8.65 40.91
C GLY A 269 1.01 9.84 40.01
N PRO A 270 2.04 10.65 40.34
CA PRO A 270 2.44 11.82 39.56
C PRO A 270 2.83 11.52 38.09
N ALA A 271 2.95 10.24 37.73
CA ALA A 271 3.21 9.76 36.37
C ALA A 271 1.94 9.43 35.56
N THR A 272 0.77 9.31 36.21
CA THR A 272 -0.52 8.93 35.59
C THR A 272 -1.50 10.10 35.56
N ALA A 273 -1.24 11.16 36.35
CA ALA A 273 -2.02 12.39 36.29
C ALA A 273 -1.86 13.07 34.91
N PRO A 274 -2.97 13.49 34.27
CA PRO A 274 -2.91 14.25 33.03
C PRO A 274 -2.23 15.61 33.27
N ASP A 275 -1.48 16.09 32.28
CA ASP A 275 -0.94 17.45 32.33
C ASP A 275 -2.08 18.48 32.35
N PRO A 276 -1.87 19.70 32.88
CA PRO A 276 -2.89 20.74 32.78
C PRO A 276 -3.10 21.12 31.31
N VAL A 277 -4.36 21.34 30.92
CA VAL A 277 -4.70 21.88 29.59
C VAL A 277 -4.06 23.26 29.42
N THR A 278 -3.39 23.45 28.29
CA THR A 278 -2.75 24.71 27.90
C THR A 278 -3.57 25.44 26.85
N ALA A 279 -3.31 26.73 26.64
CA ALA A 279 -3.96 27.50 25.57
C ALA A 279 -3.60 26.96 24.17
N GLU A 280 -2.43 26.35 24.01
CA GLU A 280 -1.96 25.77 22.75
C GLU A 280 -2.79 24.55 22.33
N ASP A 281 -3.37 23.83 23.29
CA ASP A 281 -4.24 22.68 23.03
C ASP A 281 -5.61 23.05 22.43
N LEU A 282 -5.92 24.35 22.37
CA LEU A 282 -7.20 24.89 21.87
C LEU A 282 -7.05 25.79 20.62
N LEU A 283 -5.82 26.04 20.15
CA LEU A 283 -5.53 26.83 18.94
C LEU A 283 -6.06 26.15 17.67
#